data_AF-F4Q0Q8-F1
#
_entry.id   AF-F4Q0Q8-F1
#
_cell.length_a   1.000
_cell.length_b   1.000
_cell.length_c   1.000
_cell.angle_alpha   90.00
_cell.angle_beta   90.00
_cell.angle_gamma   90.00
#
_symmetry.space_group_name_H-M   'P 1'
#
loop_
_entity.id
_entity.type
_entity.pdbx_description
1 polymer ?
#
loop_
_entity_poly.entity_id
_entity_poly.type
_entity_poly.pdbx_seq_one_letter_code
_entity_poly.pdbx_strand_id
1 'polypeptide(L)'
;MNQTQLVLLLAIVAYFSTTVTLLDAYLLEEEIEVYYVEAPLLKSQFGDLLANINAFHSGVLFYTLTTEEYYTVDFIAYPGILPTFFPTIYNDTANNFIDIIWNSSGLVQFVPSYNQTYWTKSNLTMTITGAIFEQYSCWVPYYNETYNYYNLFDVKDEQSNQLYIPSSICNDFVWQSFQTLYDLGGEVVTTVDPPRDFATLFVDAEPIFVEYPQEPDNWAQITNFYINLVGLSHNQTADELLEHIITLFNGQFFLYIGGNYYNMSLSAAPLFEYVPAALPSGERHSENVRYAINCLPSETSQDGGIGGGWIFIIILVCGATAYLLTGSLFNFLNNGKRGTDCIPNKDSWSHFGELVQDGIKFIKGKIAYTAISTSYSSIE
;
A
#
# COMPACT_ATOMS: atom_id res chain seq x y z
N MET A 1 -14.43 -51.44 5.91
CA MET A 1 -14.22 -50.45 4.85
C MET A 1 -13.85 -51.19 3.59
N ASN A 2 -14.64 -51.10 2.51
CA ASN A 2 -14.26 -51.75 1.25
C ASN A 2 -13.20 -50.91 0.51
N GLN A 3 -12.54 -51.49 -0.50
CA GLN A 3 -11.49 -50.82 -1.28
C GLN A 3 -11.97 -49.47 -1.88
N THR A 4 -13.25 -49.40 -2.24
CA THR A 4 -13.91 -48.20 -2.76
C THR A 4 -14.00 -47.07 -1.73
N GLN A 5 -14.23 -47.39 -0.46
CA GLN A 5 -14.27 -46.40 0.62
C GLN A 5 -12.89 -45.86 1.01
N LEU A 6 -11.83 -46.66 0.86
CA LEU A 6 -10.45 -46.18 1.09
C LEU A 6 -10.00 -45.22 0.00
N VAL A 7 -10.36 -45.49 -1.27
CA VAL A 7 -10.09 -44.59 -2.40
C VAL A 7 -10.89 -43.29 -2.27
N LEU A 8 -12.15 -43.37 -1.82
CA LEU A 8 -12.98 -42.17 -1.60
C LEU A 8 -12.43 -41.31 -0.46
N LEU A 9 -11.95 -41.93 0.63
CA LEU A 9 -11.35 -41.20 1.75
C LEU A 9 -10.03 -40.52 1.34
N LEU A 10 -9.17 -41.20 0.58
CA LEU A 10 -7.93 -40.61 0.04
C LEU A 10 -8.21 -39.49 -0.96
N ALA A 11 -9.25 -39.63 -1.80
CA ALA A 11 -9.68 -38.59 -2.72
C ALA A 11 -10.28 -37.39 -1.98
N ILE A 12 -11.05 -37.60 -0.91
CA ILE A 12 -11.59 -36.53 -0.06
C ILE A 12 -10.46 -35.80 0.68
N VAL A 13 -9.49 -36.52 1.24
CA VAL A 13 -8.31 -35.90 1.87
C VAL A 13 -7.50 -35.09 0.85
N ALA A 14 -7.28 -35.61 -0.36
CA ALA A 14 -6.62 -34.89 -1.45
C ALA A 14 -7.41 -33.66 -1.93
N TYR A 15 -8.74 -33.74 -1.96
CA TYR A 15 -9.63 -32.65 -2.38
C TYR A 15 -9.76 -31.54 -1.33
N PHE A 16 -9.71 -31.89 -0.03
CA PHE A 16 -9.72 -30.91 1.06
C PHE A 16 -8.34 -30.29 1.32
N SER A 17 -7.24 -30.92 0.90
CA SER A 17 -5.91 -30.27 0.88
C SER A 17 -5.75 -29.22 -0.22
N THR A 18 -6.68 -29.14 -1.18
CA THR A 18 -6.60 -28.21 -2.33
C THR A 18 -7.56 -27.03 -2.26
N THR A 19 -8.37 -26.86 -1.20
CA THR A 19 -9.43 -25.83 -1.16
C THR A 19 -9.40 -24.93 0.07
N VAL A 20 -8.20 -24.55 0.53
CA VAL A 20 -8.00 -23.33 1.32
C VAL A 20 -6.98 -22.48 0.58
N THR A 21 -7.41 -21.85 -0.50
CA THR A 21 -6.66 -20.82 -1.23
C THR A 21 -7.56 -19.60 -1.27
N LEU A 22 -7.44 -18.72 -0.27
CA LEU A 22 -8.02 -17.37 -0.27
C LEU A 22 -7.50 -16.62 0.97
N LEU A 23 -6.18 -16.57 1.16
CA LEU A 23 -5.49 -15.45 1.81
C LEU A 23 -3.95 -15.44 1.67
N ASP A 24 -3.35 -16.13 0.70
CA ASP A 24 -1.93 -15.94 0.35
C ASP A 24 -1.83 -16.01 -1.17
N ALA A 25 -1.97 -14.86 -1.83
CA ALA A 25 -1.93 -14.75 -3.29
C ALA A 25 -0.47 -14.91 -3.82
N TYR A 26 0.51 -14.68 -2.94
CA TYR A 26 1.94 -14.89 -3.16
C TYR A 26 2.52 -15.85 -2.10
N LEU A 27 3.67 -16.47 -2.40
CA LEU A 27 4.45 -17.31 -1.48
C LEU A 27 5.48 -16.46 -0.73
N LEU A 28 5.67 -16.68 0.57
CA LEU A 28 6.60 -15.87 1.38
C LEU A 28 8.07 -15.97 0.91
N GLU A 29 8.44 -17.12 0.35
CA GLU A 29 9.77 -17.41 -0.16
C GLU A 29 9.97 -17.06 -1.64
N GLU A 30 8.93 -16.66 -2.38
CA GLU A 30 9.11 -16.35 -3.80
C GLU A 30 9.83 -15.02 -4.00
N GLU A 31 10.54 -14.92 -5.10
CA GLU A 31 11.15 -13.68 -5.56
C GLU A 31 10.08 -12.81 -6.25
N ILE A 32 10.10 -11.52 -5.92
CA ILE A 32 9.19 -10.51 -6.45
C ILE A 32 10.04 -9.39 -7.04
N GLU A 33 9.78 -9.09 -8.31
CA GLU A 33 10.37 -7.96 -9.00
C GLU A 33 9.60 -6.68 -8.67
N VAL A 34 10.33 -5.61 -8.36
CA VAL A 34 9.77 -4.31 -8.01
C VAL A 34 10.17 -3.29 -9.07
N TYR A 35 9.17 -2.65 -9.67
CA TYR A 35 9.30 -1.72 -10.77
C TYR A 35 8.88 -0.31 -10.35
N TYR A 36 9.63 0.70 -10.79
CA TYR A 36 9.17 2.09 -10.84
C TYR A 36 8.29 2.27 -12.08
N VAL A 37 7.05 2.71 -11.90
CA VAL A 37 6.11 2.93 -13.00
C VAL A 37 5.62 4.37 -13.07
N GLU A 38 5.42 4.89 -14.28
CA GLU A 38 4.99 6.27 -14.52
C GLU A 38 3.88 6.37 -15.59
N ALA A 39 2.93 7.26 -15.34
CA ALA A 39 1.86 7.63 -16.25
C ALA A 39 1.80 9.17 -16.42
N PRO A 40 1.62 9.73 -17.62
CA PRO A 40 1.55 11.19 -17.79
C PRO A 40 0.30 11.77 -17.09
N LEU A 41 0.49 12.68 -16.13
CA LEU A 41 -0.55 13.08 -15.17
C LEU A 41 -1.64 13.97 -15.80
N LEU A 42 -1.28 14.78 -16.80
CA LEU A 42 -2.14 15.85 -17.33
C LEU A 42 -2.55 15.68 -18.81
N LYS A 43 -2.08 14.63 -19.48
CA LYS A 43 -2.28 14.46 -20.93
C LYS A 43 -3.76 14.39 -21.33
N SER A 44 -4.60 13.78 -20.51
CA SER A 44 -6.04 13.65 -20.79
C SER A 44 -6.84 14.92 -20.49
N GLN A 45 -6.38 15.76 -19.56
CA GLN A 45 -7.10 16.96 -19.09
C GLN A 45 -6.66 18.24 -19.80
N PHE A 46 -5.38 18.35 -20.17
CA PHE A 46 -4.80 19.59 -20.71
C PHE A 46 -4.17 19.43 -22.10
N GLY A 47 -4.29 18.25 -22.71
CA GLY A 47 -3.74 17.96 -24.04
C GLY A 47 -2.23 18.24 -24.11
N ASP A 48 -1.76 18.67 -25.29
CA ASP A 48 -0.33 18.91 -25.53
C ASP A 48 0.22 20.20 -24.88
N LEU A 49 -0.65 21.08 -24.34
CA LEU A 49 -0.25 22.39 -23.80
C LEU A 49 0.55 22.28 -22.48
N LEU A 50 0.12 21.40 -21.58
CA LEU A 50 0.89 21.03 -20.38
C LEU A 50 1.65 19.71 -20.54
N ALA A 51 1.54 19.03 -21.70
CA ALA A 51 2.28 17.79 -21.97
C ALA A 51 3.80 17.99 -22.07
N ASN A 52 4.27 19.23 -22.26
CA ASN A 52 5.69 19.58 -22.22
C ASN A 52 6.19 19.85 -20.79
N ILE A 53 5.30 19.95 -19.81
CA ILE A 53 5.67 19.85 -18.40
C ILE A 53 5.78 18.36 -18.15
N ASN A 54 7.01 17.86 -18.03
CA ASN A 54 7.30 16.50 -17.59
C ASN A 54 6.69 16.34 -16.19
N ALA A 55 5.42 15.92 -16.14
CA ALA A 55 4.64 15.75 -14.94
C ALA A 55 3.98 14.37 -15.04
N PHE A 56 4.47 13.47 -14.22
CA PHE A 56 4.12 12.07 -14.17
C PHE A 56 3.45 11.75 -12.84
N HIS A 57 2.45 10.88 -12.93
CA HIS A 57 1.96 10.11 -11.81
C HIS A 57 2.84 8.88 -11.68
N SER A 58 3.29 8.58 -10.48
CA SER A 58 4.22 7.49 -10.22
C SER A 58 3.65 6.46 -9.25
N GLY A 59 4.09 5.21 -9.41
CA GLY A 59 3.76 4.12 -8.50
C GLY A 59 4.87 3.09 -8.39
N VAL A 60 4.63 2.11 -7.51
CA VAL A 60 5.45 0.92 -7.36
C VAL A 60 4.65 -0.27 -7.86
N LEU A 61 5.21 -1.02 -8.80
CA LEU A 61 4.65 -2.25 -9.33
C LEU A 61 5.43 -3.44 -8.78
N PHE A 62 4.72 -4.43 -8.25
CA PHE A 62 5.25 -5.70 -7.80
C PHE A 62 4.80 -6.79 -8.77
N TYR A 63 5.73 -7.61 -9.23
CA TYR A 63 5.46 -8.78 -10.06
C TYR A 63 6.03 -10.03 -9.39
N THR A 64 5.17 -10.99 -9.06
CA THR A 64 5.58 -12.23 -8.40
C THR A 64 6.03 -13.25 -9.45
N LEU A 65 7.23 -13.83 -9.29
CA LEU A 65 7.80 -14.69 -10.32
C LEU A 65 7.23 -16.11 -10.31
N THR A 66 6.72 -16.60 -9.17
CA THR A 66 6.18 -17.96 -9.08
C THR A 66 4.67 -17.98 -9.31
N THR A 67 3.94 -17.03 -8.69
CA THR A 67 2.48 -16.96 -8.86
C THR A 67 2.03 -16.13 -10.07
N GLU A 68 2.95 -15.40 -10.71
CA GLU A 68 2.71 -14.58 -11.92
C GLU A 68 1.65 -13.49 -11.72
N GLU A 69 1.59 -12.90 -10.54
CA GLU A 69 0.62 -11.87 -10.16
C GLU A 69 1.21 -10.47 -10.15
N TYR A 70 0.34 -9.48 -10.31
CA TYR A 70 0.71 -8.07 -10.32
C TYR A 70 0.02 -7.30 -9.21
N TYR A 71 0.77 -6.41 -8.56
CA TYR A 71 0.25 -5.46 -7.59
C TYR A 71 0.81 -4.08 -7.89
N THR A 72 -0.06 -3.08 -8.00
CA THR A 72 0.35 -1.68 -8.13
C THR A 72 0.00 -0.95 -6.84
N VAL A 73 0.93 -0.16 -6.32
CA VAL A 73 0.72 0.69 -5.15
C VAL A 73 1.19 2.10 -5.47
N ASP A 74 0.33 3.09 -5.27
CA ASP A 74 0.64 4.49 -5.53
C ASP A 74 -0.03 5.43 -4.50
N PHE A 75 0.40 6.68 -4.47
CA PHE A 75 -0.18 7.71 -3.62
C PHE A 75 -0.85 8.77 -4.50
N ILE A 76 -2.17 8.91 -4.37
CA ILE A 76 -3.00 9.72 -5.24
C ILE A 76 -3.56 10.94 -4.51
N ALA A 77 -3.75 12.01 -5.26
CA ALA A 77 -4.61 13.13 -4.87
C ALA A 77 -6.08 12.72 -5.05
N TYR A 78 -6.90 12.85 -4.01
CA TYR A 78 -8.32 12.54 -4.05
C TYR A 78 -9.17 13.79 -3.78
N PRO A 79 -10.21 14.06 -4.60
CA PRO A 79 -10.73 13.27 -5.73
C PRO A 79 -9.98 13.49 -7.05
N GLY A 80 -8.93 14.29 -7.04
CA GLY A 80 -8.04 14.53 -8.17
C GLY A 80 -7.00 15.58 -7.80
N ILE A 81 -6.05 15.86 -8.70
CA ILE A 81 -4.96 16.80 -8.40
C ILE A 81 -5.40 18.27 -8.36
N LEU A 82 -6.37 18.69 -9.19
CA LEU A 82 -6.76 20.11 -9.25
C LEU A 82 -7.37 20.62 -7.93
N PRO A 83 -8.30 19.89 -7.26
CA PRO A 83 -8.84 20.34 -5.97
C PRO A 83 -7.82 20.42 -4.82
N THR A 84 -6.64 19.80 -4.96
CA THR A 84 -5.56 19.94 -3.96
C THR A 84 -4.81 21.26 -4.07
N PHE A 85 -5.06 22.01 -5.15
CA PHE A 85 -4.31 23.20 -5.52
C PHE A 85 -5.22 24.42 -5.74
N PHE A 86 -6.39 24.18 -6.32
CA PHE A 86 -7.43 25.16 -6.55
C PHE A 86 -8.62 24.83 -5.64
N PRO A 87 -8.81 25.55 -4.52
CA PRO A 87 -9.94 25.30 -3.65
C PRO A 87 -11.24 25.73 -4.31
N THR A 88 -12.36 25.24 -3.78
CA THR A 88 -13.67 25.77 -4.14
C THR A 88 -13.95 27.04 -3.34
N ILE A 89 -14.23 28.14 -4.04
CA ILE A 89 -14.65 29.39 -3.40
C ILE A 89 -16.17 29.39 -3.25
N TYR A 90 -16.65 29.52 -2.02
CA TYR A 90 -18.06 29.78 -1.72
C TYR A 90 -18.23 31.27 -1.40
N ASN A 91 -19.05 31.97 -2.18
CA ASN A 91 -19.29 33.40 -2.00
C ASN A 91 -20.79 33.67 -1.81
N ASP A 92 -21.19 33.96 -0.57
CA ASP A 92 -22.52 34.42 -0.23
C ASP A 92 -22.56 35.95 -0.18
N THR A 93 -22.85 36.53 -1.34
CA THR A 93 -22.96 37.98 -1.51
C THR A 93 -24.07 38.61 -0.67
N ALA A 94 -25.10 37.86 -0.26
CA ALA A 94 -26.21 38.40 0.52
C ALA A 94 -25.82 38.64 1.98
N ASN A 95 -24.90 37.81 2.51
CA ASN A 95 -24.40 37.89 3.87
C ASN A 95 -22.97 38.43 3.96
N ASN A 96 -22.38 38.86 2.85
CA ASN A 96 -20.98 39.30 2.74
C ASN A 96 -20.00 38.28 3.36
N PHE A 97 -20.24 37.00 3.04
CA PHE A 97 -19.49 35.87 3.59
C PHE A 97 -18.77 35.11 2.47
N ILE A 98 -17.49 34.86 2.66
CA ILE A 98 -16.64 34.10 1.73
C ILE A 98 -16.00 32.96 2.51
N ASP A 99 -16.07 31.77 1.93
CA ASP A 99 -15.44 30.56 2.45
C ASP A 99 -14.59 29.87 1.38
N ILE A 100 -13.57 29.14 1.84
CA ILE A 100 -12.65 28.37 1.00
C ILE A 100 -12.75 26.91 1.42
N ILE A 101 -13.20 26.07 0.49
CA ILE A 101 -13.39 24.64 0.72
C ILE A 101 -12.28 23.89 0.00
N TRP A 102 -11.46 23.19 0.78
CA TRP A 102 -10.35 22.37 0.28
C TRP A 102 -10.72 20.91 0.14
N ASN A 103 -10.19 20.29 -0.91
CA ASN A 103 -10.21 18.85 -1.07
C ASN A 103 -8.81 18.38 -1.49
N SER A 104 -7.91 18.39 -0.51
CA SER A 104 -6.48 18.11 -0.67
C SER A 104 -6.07 16.76 -0.09
N SER A 105 -7.00 15.80 -0.02
CA SER A 105 -6.73 14.50 0.59
C SER A 105 -5.71 13.73 -0.25
N GLY A 106 -4.74 13.12 0.43
CA GLY A 106 -3.80 12.17 -0.15
C GLY A 106 -4.17 10.77 0.32
N LEU A 107 -4.15 9.79 -0.59
CA LEU A 107 -4.51 8.41 -0.28
C LEU A 107 -3.55 7.44 -0.96
N VAL A 108 -3.10 6.42 -0.24
CA VAL A 108 -2.43 5.28 -0.85
C VAL A 108 -3.49 4.36 -1.46
N GLN A 109 -3.33 4.03 -2.73
CA GLN A 109 -4.15 3.07 -3.45
C GLN A 109 -3.34 1.79 -3.69
N PHE A 110 -3.95 0.65 -3.35
CA PHE A 110 -3.41 -0.69 -3.61
C PHE A 110 -4.32 -1.40 -4.60
N VAL A 111 -3.78 -1.83 -5.74
CA VAL A 111 -4.52 -2.48 -6.81
C VAL A 111 -3.88 -3.83 -7.15
N PRO A 112 -4.57 -4.97 -7.00
CA PRO A 112 -4.05 -6.29 -7.35
C PRO A 112 -4.14 -6.54 -8.87
N SER A 113 -3.60 -5.61 -9.66
CA SER A 113 -3.47 -5.73 -11.11
C SER A 113 -2.48 -4.71 -11.66
N TYR A 114 -2.09 -4.89 -12.92
CA TYR A 114 -1.26 -3.94 -13.67
C TYR A 114 -1.98 -3.46 -14.94
N ASN A 115 -2.25 -2.16 -15.01
CA ASN A 115 -2.85 -1.54 -16.20
C ASN A 115 -1.76 -1.02 -17.15
N GLN A 116 -1.34 -1.86 -18.10
CA GLN A 116 -0.33 -1.54 -19.12
C GLN A 116 -0.72 -0.40 -20.07
N THR A 117 -2.00 -0.03 -20.14
CA THR A 117 -2.43 1.09 -21.00
C THR A 117 -2.29 2.42 -20.26
N TYR A 118 -2.40 2.39 -18.93
CA TYR A 118 -2.27 3.57 -18.08
C TYR A 118 -0.79 3.87 -17.78
N TRP A 119 -0.05 2.87 -17.29
CA TRP A 119 1.37 3.00 -16.99
C TRP A 119 2.20 2.90 -18.27
N THR A 120 2.83 4.00 -18.66
CA THR A 120 3.53 4.13 -19.96
C THR A 120 5.02 3.89 -19.87
N LYS A 121 5.59 3.92 -18.65
CA LYS A 121 6.99 3.60 -18.37
C LYS A 121 7.03 2.60 -17.22
N SER A 122 7.99 1.69 -17.26
CA SER A 122 8.23 0.69 -16.23
C SER A 122 9.70 0.32 -16.21
N ASN A 123 10.35 0.49 -15.06
CA ASN A 123 11.77 0.23 -14.88
C ASN A 123 11.98 -0.72 -13.69
N LEU A 124 12.56 -1.89 -13.93
CA LEU A 124 12.94 -2.81 -12.86
C LEU A 124 13.95 -2.11 -11.93
N THR A 125 13.62 -2.04 -10.65
CA THR A 125 14.36 -1.22 -9.68
C THR A 125 14.92 -2.09 -8.54
N MET A 126 14.12 -2.98 -7.98
CA MET A 126 14.54 -3.86 -6.88
C MET A 126 14.04 -5.29 -7.07
N THR A 127 14.65 -6.22 -6.34
CA THR A 127 14.11 -7.57 -6.08
C THR A 127 13.90 -7.75 -4.58
N ILE A 128 12.80 -8.39 -4.21
CA ILE A 128 12.43 -8.68 -2.82
C ILE A 128 11.88 -10.11 -2.70
N THR A 129 11.62 -10.57 -1.48
CA THR A 129 10.87 -11.81 -1.23
C THR A 129 9.41 -11.52 -0.90
N GLY A 130 8.53 -12.52 -1.00
CA GLY A 130 7.15 -12.43 -0.52
C GLY A 130 7.05 -12.01 0.96
N ALA A 131 7.98 -12.46 1.81
CA ALA A 131 8.05 -12.05 3.21
C ALA A 131 8.36 -10.56 3.41
N ILE A 132 9.17 -9.96 2.53
CA ILE A 132 9.40 -8.51 2.52
C ILE A 132 8.15 -7.78 2.02
N PHE A 133 7.49 -8.32 1.00
CA PHE A 133 6.25 -7.75 0.47
C PHE A 133 5.11 -7.76 1.51
N GLU A 134 5.00 -8.81 2.32
CA GLU A 134 4.06 -8.88 3.44
C GLU A 134 4.32 -7.74 4.46
N GLN A 135 5.57 -7.57 4.89
CA GLN A 135 5.95 -6.48 5.79
C GLN A 135 5.67 -5.11 5.18
N TYR A 136 6.02 -4.90 3.91
CA TYR A 136 5.70 -3.68 3.18
C TYR A 136 4.19 -3.41 3.11
N SER A 137 3.38 -4.45 2.90
CA SER A 137 1.92 -4.32 2.91
C SER A 137 1.35 -3.86 4.25
N CYS A 138 2.05 -4.16 5.36
CA CYS A 138 1.72 -3.64 6.69
C CYS A 138 2.20 -2.20 6.93
N TRP A 139 3.23 -1.75 6.20
CA TRP A 139 3.73 -0.38 6.24
C TRP A 139 2.83 0.57 5.43
N VAL A 140 2.25 0.12 4.32
CA VAL A 140 1.41 0.94 3.43
C VAL A 140 0.27 1.66 4.18
N PRO A 141 -0.54 1.01 5.02
CA PRO A 141 -1.58 1.71 5.79
C PRO A 141 -1.01 2.71 6.80
N TYR A 142 0.16 2.43 7.40
CA TYR A 142 0.84 3.38 8.29
C TYR A 142 1.26 4.65 7.53
N TYR A 143 1.80 4.51 6.32
CA TYR A 143 2.09 5.67 5.46
C TYR A 143 0.81 6.48 5.19
N ASN A 144 -0.28 5.80 4.82
CA ASN A 144 -1.55 6.43 4.51
C ASN A 144 -2.15 7.21 5.71
N GLU A 145 -1.99 6.70 6.93
CA GLU A 145 -2.41 7.39 8.15
C GLU A 145 -1.50 8.59 8.48
N THR A 146 -0.21 8.49 8.17
CA THR A 146 0.80 9.53 8.45
C THR A 146 0.72 10.69 7.45
N TYR A 147 0.49 10.39 6.17
CA TYR A 147 0.45 11.34 5.06
C TYR A 147 -0.96 11.36 4.45
N ASN A 148 -1.89 12.02 5.13
CA ASN A 148 -3.30 12.05 4.75
C ASN A 148 -3.70 13.24 3.84
N TYR A 149 -2.72 14.04 3.40
CA TYR A 149 -2.92 15.14 2.47
C TYR A 149 -1.90 15.07 1.32
N TYR A 150 -2.29 15.64 0.19
CA TYR A 150 -1.45 15.79 -0.99
C TYR A 150 -0.94 17.23 -1.08
N ASN A 151 0.37 17.42 -1.07
CA ASN A 151 1.03 18.73 -1.20
C ASN A 151 2.01 18.68 -2.36
N LEU A 152 1.77 19.47 -3.41
CA LEU A 152 2.58 19.41 -4.63
C LEU A 152 4.02 19.91 -4.41
N PHE A 153 4.22 20.86 -3.50
CA PHE A 153 5.44 21.66 -3.47
C PHE A 153 6.39 21.32 -2.35
N ASP A 154 7.66 21.18 -2.72
CA ASP A 154 8.76 21.56 -1.84
C ASP A 154 8.82 23.08 -1.72
N VAL A 155 9.03 23.60 -0.51
CA VAL A 155 9.34 25.02 -0.28
C VAL A 155 10.78 25.13 0.22
N LYS A 156 11.62 25.80 -0.55
CA LYS A 156 13.07 25.91 -0.29
C LYS A 156 13.52 27.36 -0.24
N ASP A 157 14.50 27.63 0.60
CA ASP A 157 15.24 28.89 0.56
C ASP A 157 16.05 29.00 -0.76
N GLU A 158 15.94 30.11 -1.48
CA GLU A 158 16.59 30.27 -2.79
C GLU A 158 18.12 30.22 -2.71
N GLN A 159 18.71 30.77 -1.64
CA GLN A 159 20.16 30.96 -1.57
C GLN A 159 20.87 29.75 -0.96
N SER A 160 20.31 29.19 0.10
CA SER A 160 20.88 28.08 0.86
C SER A 160 20.36 26.72 0.42
N ASN A 161 19.27 26.68 -0.36
CA ASN A 161 18.56 25.46 -0.74
C ASN A 161 18.02 24.66 0.47
N GLN A 162 17.86 25.33 1.63
CA GLN A 162 17.27 24.72 2.82
C GLN A 162 15.80 24.39 2.55
N LEU A 163 15.40 23.14 2.80
CA LEU A 163 14.01 22.71 2.75
C LEU A 163 13.26 23.18 4.01
N TYR A 164 12.23 23.98 3.83
CA TYR A 164 11.33 24.42 4.90
C TYR A 164 10.09 23.53 5.00
N ILE A 165 9.47 23.22 3.86
CA ILE A 165 8.25 22.43 3.79
C ILE A 165 8.44 21.36 2.70
N PRO A 166 8.38 20.06 3.03
CA PRO A 166 8.47 19.00 2.04
C PRO A 166 7.17 18.86 1.24
N SER A 167 7.29 18.39 -0.01
CA SER A 167 6.15 17.86 -0.74
C SER A 167 5.57 16.59 -0.09
N SER A 168 4.34 16.27 -0.47
CA SER A 168 3.67 15.01 -0.16
C SER A 168 2.93 14.57 -1.43
N ILE A 169 3.68 13.94 -2.36
CA ILE A 169 3.19 13.51 -3.66
C ILE A 169 3.47 12.03 -3.95
N CYS A 170 2.99 11.55 -5.10
CA CYS A 170 3.22 10.19 -5.60
C CYS A 170 4.71 9.80 -5.63
N ASN A 171 5.60 10.71 -6.05
CA ASN A 171 7.04 10.44 -6.08
C ASN A 171 7.65 10.34 -4.66
N ASP A 172 7.17 11.12 -3.68
CA ASP A 172 7.65 10.99 -2.30
C ASP A 172 7.31 9.64 -1.72
N PHE A 173 6.07 9.19 -1.96
CA PHE A 173 5.64 7.85 -1.59
C PHE A 173 6.51 6.78 -2.24
N VAL A 174 6.75 6.83 -3.54
CA VAL A 174 7.59 5.84 -4.25
C VAL A 174 9.00 5.76 -3.65
N TRP A 175 9.64 6.89 -3.36
CA TRP A 175 10.98 6.88 -2.78
C TRP A 175 10.98 6.34 -1.35
N GLN A 176 9.95 6.67 -0.56
CA GLN A 176 9.78 6.10 0.77
C GLN A 176 9.46 4.60 0.72
N SER A 177 8.77 4.13 -0.32
CA SER A 177 8.55 2.71 -0.57
C SER A 177 9.87 1.99 -0.89
N PHE A 178 10.70 2.55 -1.78
CA PHE A 178 12.02 1.96 -2.05
C PHE A 178 12.91 1.94 -0.81
N GLN A 179 12.96 3.03 -0.04
CA GLN A 179 13.69 3.06 1.23
C GLN A 179 13.17 2.00 2.20
N THR A 180 11.85 1.88 2.36
CA THR A 180 11.23 0.88 3.22
C THR A 180 11.57 -0.54 2.78
N LEU A 181 11.43 -0.86 1.49
CA LEU A 181 11.78 -2.17 0.94
C LEU A 181 13.26 -2.48 1.13
N TYR A 182 14.14 -1.47 0.96
CA TYR A 182 15.57 -1.62 1.17
C TYR A 182 15.91 -1.92 2.63
N ASP A 183 15.32 -1.17 3.57
CA ASP A 183 15.49 -1.38 5.00
C ASP A 183 14.97 -2.76 5.45
N LEU A 184 13.93 -3.28 4.80
CA LEU A 184 13.39 -4.63 5.02
C LEU A 184 14.22 -5.75 4.39
N GLY A 185 15.23 -5.43 3.58
CA GLY A 185 16.16 -6.41 3.03
C GLY A 185 16.22 -6.47 1.49
N GLY A 186 15.36 -5.70 0.80
CA GLY A 186 15.28 -5.68 -0.66
C GLY A 186 16.57 -5.22 -1.33
N GLU A 187 16.84 -5.75 -2.51
CA GLU A 187 18.07 -5.48 -3.26
C GLU A 187 17.79 -4.55 -4.43
N VAL A 188 18.50 -3.42 -4.50
CA VAL A 188 18.46 -2.54 -5.68
C VAL A 188 19.24 -3.22 -6.80
N VAL A 189 18.59 -3.48 -7.94
CA VAL A 189 19.17 -4.22 -9.07
C VAL A 189 19.47 -3.33 -10.28
N THR A 190 18.96 -2.10 -10.30
CA THR A 190 19.32 -1.11 -11.32
C THR A 190 20.63 -0.40 -10.97
N THR A 191 21.35 0.05 -11.99
CA THR A 191 22.58 0.87 -11.88
C THR A 191 22.35 2.33 -12.27
N VAL A 192 21.13 2.67 -12.66
CA VAL A 192 20.74 4.01 -13.07
C VAL A 192 19.61 4.48 -12.16
N ASP A 193 19.80 5.64 -11.55
CA ASP A 193 18.77 6.31 -10.76
C ASP A 193 17.62 6.74 -11.67
N PRO A 194 16.38 6.30 -11.40
CA PRO A 194 15.23 6.73 -12.18
C PRO A 194 14.98 8.23 -11.96
N PRO A 195 14.55 8.95 -13.01
CA PRO A 195 14.12 10.33 -12.86
C PRO A 195 12.80 10.40 -12.10
N ARG A 196 12.59 11.51 -11.37
CA ARG A 196 11.29 11.88 -10.78
C ARG A 196 11.03 13.36 -10.95
N ASP A 197 9.77 13.71 -10.80
CA ASP A 197 9.33 15.10 -10.82
C ASP A 197 9.54 15.78 -9.48
N PHE A 198 9.98 17.02 -9.55
CA PHE A 198 10.01 17.97 -8.45
C PHE A 198 9.24 19.22 -8.85
N ALA A 199 8.41 19.72 -7.94
CA ALA A 199 7.82 21.05 -8.03
C ALA A 199 8.29 21.84 -6.81
N THR A 200 9.10 22.87 -7.04
CA THR A 200 9.71 23.65 -5.95
C THR A 200 9.27 25.10 -6.00
N LEU A 201 8.83 25.62 -4.85
CA LEU A 201 8.69 27.04 -4.58
C LEU A 201 9.95 27.56 -3.91
N PHE A 202 10.55 28.61 -4.47
CA PHE A 202 11.69 29.29 -3.87
C PHE A 202 11.24 30.54 -3.11
N VAL A 203 11.75 30.70 -1.90
CA VAL A 203 11.43 31.80 -0.99
C VAL A 203 12.72 32.43 -0.46
N ASP A 204 12.67 33.72 -0.13
CA ASP A 204 13.80 34.45 0.50
C ASP A 204 13.88 34.28 2.01
N ALA A 205 12.83 33.72 2.62
CA ALA A 205 12.70 33.54 4.06
C ALA A 205 11.76 32.38 4.38
N GLU A 206 11.92 31.82 5.58
CA GLU A 206 11.07 30.75 6.09
C GLU A 206 9.57 31.12 6.02
N PRO A 207 8.71 30.23 5.49
CA PRO A 207 7.27 30.43 5.47
C PRO A 207 6.68 30.70 6.85
N ILE A 208 5.82 31.71 6.94
CA ILE A 208 5.19 32.12 8.19
C ILE A 208 3.86 31.39 8.33
N PHE A 209 3.73 30.55 9.36
CA PHE A 209 2.46 29.96 9.73
C PHE A 209 1.43 31.06 10.08
N VAL A 210 0.26 31.02 9.47
CA VAL A 210 -0.80 31.98 9.73
C VAL A 210 -1.62 31.53 10.94
N GLU A 211 -1.27 32.04 12.11
CA GLU A 211 -2.08 31.84 13.31
C GLU A 211 -3.48 32.46 13.12
N TYR A 212 -4.52 31.71 13.48
CA TYR A 212 -5.92 32.13 13.38
C TYR A 212 -6.30 32.64 11.96
N PRO A 213 -6.32 31.77 10.95
CA PRO A 213 -6.57 32.17 9.57
C PRO A 213 -7.95 32.82 9.35
N GLN A 214 -8.91 32.54 10.23
CA GLN A 214 -10.29 33.07 10.18
C GLN A 214 -10.44 34.47 10.79
N GLU A 215 -9.38 35.05 11.37
CA GLU A 215 -9.41 36.46 11.81
C GLU A 215 -9.60 37.39 10.59
N PRO A 216 -10.34 38.51 10.72
CA PRO A 216 -10.81 39.28 9.55
C PRO A 216 -9.71 39.71 8.58
N ASP A 217 -8.57 40.22 9.08
CA ASP A 217 -7.48 40.72 8.24
C ASP A 217 -6.69 39.58 7.55
N ASN A 218 -6.51 38.45 8.24
CA ASN A 218 -5.87 37.26 7.67
C ASN A 218 -6.77 36.62 6.63
N TRP A 219 -8.04 36.44 6.96
CA TRP A 219 -9.01 35.82 6.08
C TRP A 219 -9.26 36.65 4.83
N ALA A 220 -9.30 37.98 4.95
CA ALA A 220 -9.38 38.86 3.78
C ALA A 220 -8.19 38.68 2.82
N GLN A 221 -6.96 38.56 3.34
CA GLN A 221 -5.78 38.33 2.50
C GLN A 221 -5.81 36.94 1.84
N ILE A 222 -6.11 35.89 2.62
CA ILE A 222 -6.19 34.51 2.14
C ILE A 222 -7.29 34.38 1.07
N THR A 223 -8.49 34.87 1.33
CA THR A 223 -9.61 34.81 0.38
C THR A 223 -9.34 35.60 -0.88
N ASN A 224 -8.80 36.82 -0.79
CA ASN A 224 -8.41 37.59 -1.96
C ASN A 224 -7.37 36.86 -2.82
N PHE A 225 -6.37 36.25 -2.19
CA PHE A 225 -5.38 35.44 -2.90
C PHE A 225 -6.05 34.27 -3.66
N TYR A 226 -6.85 33.45 -2.98
CA TYR A 226 -7.46 32.27 -3.61
C TYR A 226 -8.58 32.61 -4.61
N ILE A 227 -9.31 33.71 -4.44
CA ILE A 227 -10.24 34.22 -5.45
C ILE A 227 -9.50 34.56 -6.74
N ASN A 228 -8.37 35.27 -6.62
CA ASN A 228 -7.54 35.60 -7.78
C ASN A 228 -6.95 34.34 -8.42
N LEU A 229 -6.52 33.35 -7.62
CA LEU A 229 -6.01 32.08 -8.10
C LEU A 229 -7.06 31.26 -8.88
N VAL A 230 -8.28 31.14 -8.35
CA VAL A 230 -9.36 30.34 -8.98
C VAL A 230 -9.96 31.06 -10.19
N GLY A 231 -9.93 32.39 -10.21
CA GLY A 231 -10.36 33.22 -11.35
C GLY A 231 -9.57 33.00 -12.65
N LEU A 232 -8.50 32.20 -12.61
CA LEU A 232 -7.63 31.88 -13.75
C LEU A 232 -8.24 30.91 -14.77
N SER A 233 -9.39 30.29 -14.50
CA SER A 233 -10.08 29.40 -15.44
C SER A 233 -11.41 30.05 -15.88
N HIS A 234 -11.64 30.38 -17.15
CA HIS A 234 -12.13 29.41 -18.15
C HIS A 234 -12.14 29.94 -19.61
N ASN A 235 -11.46 31.05 -19.93
CA ASN A 235 -11.54 31.62 -21.30
C ASN A 235 -10.32 32.45 -21.75
N GLN A 236 -9.16 32.19 -21.16
CA GLN A 236 -7.93 32.93 -21.45
C GLN A 236 -7.17 32.31 -22.63
N THR A 237 -6.54 33.16 -23.42
CA THR A 237 -5.52 32.75 -24.39
C THR A 237 -4.27 32.20 -23.67
N ALA A 238 -3.44 31.42 -24.37
CA ALA A 238 -2.22 30.86 -23.77
C ALA A 238 -1.27 31.93 -23.20
N ASP A 239 -1.22 33.12 -23.81
CA ASP A 239 -0.39 34.24 -23.37
C ASP A 239 -0.95 34.90 -22.10
N GLU A 240 -2.27 35.07 -22.00
CA GLU A 240 -2.95 35.59 -20.79
C GLU A 240 -2.83 34.62 -19.61
N LEU A 241 -2.88 33.31 -19.89
CA LEU A 241 -2.64 32.28 -18.88
C LEU A 241 -1.19 32.34 -18.37
N LEU A 242 -0.22 32.57 -19.26
CA LEU A 242 1.20 32.64 -18.91
C LEU A 242 1.53 33.89 -18.08
N GLU A 243 1.03 35.08 -18.46
CA GLU A 243 1.24 36.31 -17.67
C GLU A 243 0.60 36.23 -16.29
N HIS A 244 -0.57 35.60 -16.16
CA HIS A 244 -1.21 35.40 -14.86
C HIS A 244 -0.50 34.35 -14.01
N ILE A 245 0.03 33.27 -14.59
CA ILE A 245 0.87 32.32 -13.86
C ILE A 245 2.12 33.03 -13.33
N ILE A 246 2.78 33.87 -14.14
CA ILE A 246 3.93 34.68 -13.70
C ILE A 246 3.53 35.62 -12.56
N THR A 247 2.36 36.26 -12.65
CA THR A 247 1.88 37.19 -11.60
C THR A 247 1.52 36.45 -10.31
N LEU A 248 0.88 35.29 -10.41
CA LEU A 248 0.48 34.46 -9.28
C LEU A 248 1.68 33.96 -8.47
N PHE A 249 2.76 33.64 -9.16
CA PHE A 249 3.98 33.10 -8.56
C PHE A 249 5.06 34.17 -8.32
N ASN A 250 4.67 35.44 -8.23
CA ASN A 250 5.58 36.55 -7.97
C ASN A 250 5.09 37.37 -6.78
N GLY A 251 5.87 37.38 -5.70
CA GLY A 251 5.52 38.07 -4.46
C GLY A 251 4.80 37.18 -3.46
N GLN A 252 3.78 37.74 -2.80
CA GLN A 252 3.09 37.07 -1.69
C GLN A 252 2.30 35.85 -2.16
N PHE A 253 2.51 34.72 -1.51
CA PHE A 253 1.86 33.44 -1.80
C PHE A 253 1.32 32.82 -0.52
N PHE A 254 0.08 32.34 -0.57
CA PHE A 254 -0.50 31.54 0.50
C PHE A 254 -0.51 30.07 0.07
N LEU A 255 0.14 29.22 0.87
CA LEU A 255 0.15 27.77 0.69
C LEU A 255 -0.74 27.12 1.75
N TYR A 256 -1.64 26.25 1.30
CA TYR A 256 -2.52 25.47 2.16
C TYR A 256 -2.01 24.03 2.27
N ILE A 257 -1.83 23.54 3.49
CA ILE A 257 -1.36 22.17 3.77
C ILE A 257 -2.10 21.60 4.97
N GLY A 258 -2.84 20.51 4.76
CA GLY A 258 -3.42 19.71 5.85
C GLY A 258 -4.26 20.51 6.85
N GLY A 259 -5.01 21.52 6.39
CA GLY A 259 -5.81 22.39 7.26
C GLY A 259 -5.14 23.70 7.69
N ASN A 260 -3.88 23.90 7.35
CA ASN A 260 -3.08 25.05 7.78
C ASN A 260 -2.73 25.96 6.60
N TYR A 261 -2.53 27.26 6.88
CA TYR A 261 -2.08 28.24 5.89
C TYR A 261 -0.69 28.75 6.25
N TYR A 262 0.15 28.90 5.23
CA TYR A 262 1.48 29.49 5.32
C TYR A 262 1.57 30.67 4.38
N ASN A 263 2.01 31.81 4.89
CA ASN A 263 2.28 33.00 4.11
C ASN A 263 3.78 33.04 3.77
N MET A 264 4.11 33.27 2.50
CA MET A 264 5.49 33.36 2.05
C MET A 264 5.62 34.40 0.95
N SER A 265 6.85 34.83 0.70
CA SER A 265 7.19 35.62 -0.49
C SER A 265 8.00 34.75 -1.42
N LEU A 266 7.47 34.50 -2.61
CA LEU A 266 8.19 33.79 -3.66
C LEU A 266 9.26 34.70 -4.22
N SER A 267 10.47 34.16 -4.33
CA SER A 267 11.63 34.87 -4.87
C SER A 267 11.86 34.56 -6.35
N ALA A 268 11.31 33.45 -6.83
CA ALA A 268 11.33 33.03 -8.23
C ALA A 268 10.04 32.28 -8.63
N ALA A 269 9.83 32.14 -9.94
CA ALA A 269 8.78 31.27 -10.47
C ALA A 269 9.04 29.80 -10.06
N PRO A 270 7.98 28.99 -9.84
CA PRO A 270 8.12 27.59 -9.50
C PRO A 270 9.01 26.85 -10.49
N LEU A 271 9.89 26.03 -9.96
CA LEU A 271 10.76 25.19 -10.74
C LEU A 271 10.15 23.78 -10.81
N PHE A 272 9.90 23.33 -12.04
CA PHE A 272 9.50 21.96 -12.33
C PHE A 272 10.66 21.22 -12.97
N GLU A 273 11.18 20.20 -12.29
CA GLU A 273 12.33 19.42 -12.76
C GLU A 273 11.96 17.96 -12.91
N TYR A 274 12.51 17.32 -13.95
CA TYR A 274 12.46 15.88 -14.12
C TYR A 274 13.90 15.37 -14.21
N VAL A 275 14.45 14.97 -13.07
CA VAL A 275 15.87 14.65 -12.91
C VAL A 275 16.07 13.34 -12.14
N PRO A 276 17.16 12.60 -12.40
CA PRO A 276 17.52 11.40 -11.63
C PRO A 276 17.52 11.67 -10.12
N ALA A 277 16.90 10.80 -9.34
CA ALA A 277 16.96 10.85 -7.88
C ALA A 277 17.48 9.53 -7.32
N ALA A 278 18.43 9.66 -6.39
CA ALA A 278 19.17 8.53 -5.84
C ALA A 278 18.24 7.48 -5.23
N LEU A 279 18.49 6.21 -5.55
CA LEU A 279 17.90 5.07 -4.86
C LEU A 279 18.58 4.83 -3.50
N PRO A 280 17.88 4.17 -2.56
CA PRO A 280 18.44 3.86 -1.25
C PRO A 280 19.71 3.02 -1.36
N SER A 281 20.70 3.35 -0.54
CA SER A 281 21.98 2.65 -0.45
C SER A 281 22.61 2.83 0.93
N GLY A 282 23.53 1.94 1.31
CA GLY A 282 24.28 2.04 2.56
C GLY A 282 23.79 1.11 3.66
N GLU A 283 23.81 1.58 4.90
CA GLU A 283 23.34 0.82 6.06
C GLU A 283 21.81 0.72 6.03
N ARG A 284 21.28 -0.43 6.44
CA ARG A 284 19.85 -0.72 6.48
C ARG A 284 19.35 -0.60 7.92
N HIS A 285 18.20 0.03 8.10
CA HIS A 285 17.63 0.30 9.41
C HIS A 285 16.19 -0.24 9.51
N SER A 286 16.05 -1.57 9.56
CA SER A 286 14.73 -2.22 9.65
C SER A 286 13.95 -1.83 10.91
N GLU A 287 14.64 -1.42 11.98
CA GLU A 287 14.07 -0.92 13.22
C GLU A 287 13.29 0.41 13.06
N ASN A 288 13.51 1.12 11.96
CA ASN A 288 12.81 2.37 11.64
C ASN A 288 11.51 2.12 10.85
N VAL A 289 11.32 0.92 10.31
CA VAL A 289 10.07 0.57 9.63
C VAL A 289 8.95 0.46 10.65
N ARG A 290 7.87 1.21 10.41
CA ARG A 290 6.68 1.24 11.26
C ARG A 290 5.52 0.56 10.53
N TYR A 291 4.68 -0.11 11.30
CA TYR A 291 3.51 -0.81 10.79
C TYR A 291 2.24 -0.21 11.40
N ALA A 292 1.11 -0.36 10.70
CA ALA A 292 -0.18 -0.02 11.26
C ALA A 292 -0.48 -0.91 12.48
N ILE A 293 -1.15 -0.36 13.50
CA ILE A 293 -1.39 -1.02 14.79
C ILE A 293 -2.05 -2.41 14.63
N ASN A 294 -2.84 -2.59 13.57
CA ASN A 294 -3.60 -3.81 13.31
C ASN A 294 -2.95 -4.72 12.25
N CYS A 295 -1.72 -4.44 11.82
CA CYS A 295 -0.98 -5.26 10.87
C CYS A 295 0.30 -5.77 11.52
N LEU A 296 0.31 -7.05 11.88
CA LEU A 296 1.48 -7.75 12.37
C LEU A 296 1.95 -8.68 11.25
N PRO A 297 3.10 -8.41 10.61
CA PRO A 297 3.64 -9.33 9.62
C PRO A 297 3.92 -10.67 10.28
N SER A 298 3.85 -11.75 9.49
CA SER A 298 4.25 -13.06 9.99
C SER A 298 5.71 -12.99 10.47
N GLU A 299 6.00 -13.55 11.65
CA GLU A 299 7.40 -13.65 12.06
C GLU A 299 8.11 -14.51 11.02
N THR A 300 9.00 -13.89 10.24
CA THR A 300 9.84 -14.61 9.28
C THR A 300 10.69 -15.58 10.07
N SER A 301 10.23 -16.83 10.18
CA SER A 301 11.00 -17.87 10.85
C SER A 301 12.23 -18.13 9.99
N GLN A 302 13.35 -17.48 10.33
CA GLN A 302 14.62 -17.62 9.61
C GLN A 302 15.22 -19.03 9.70
N ASP A 303 14.59 -19.96 10.40
CA ASP A 303 15.04 -21.34 10.43
C ASP A 303 14.13 -22.20 9.56
N GLY A 304 14.69 -22.72 8.47
CA GLY A 304 14.15 -23.86 7.71
C GLY A 304 14.10 -25.17 8.52
N GLY A 305 13.87 -25.06 9.83
CA GLY A 305 13.57 -26.16 10.72
C GLY A 305 12.12 -26.60 10.50
N ILE A 306 11.93 -27.91 10.38
CA ILE A 306 10.62 -28.54 10.46
C ILE A 306 9.98 -28.06 11.78
N GLY A 307 9.00 -27.16 11.70
CA GLY A 307 8.37 -26.58 12.88
C GLY A 307 7.90 -27.67 13.85
N GLY A 308 7.90 -27.40 15.16
CA GLY A 308 7.55 -28.40 16.18
C GLY A 308 6.21 -29.12 15.92
N GLY A 309 5.26 -28.44 15.25
CA GLY A 309 4.02 -29.05 14.78
C GLY A 309 4.22 -30.16 13.73
N TRP A 310 5.11 -29.97 12.77
CA TRP A 310 5.46 -31.00 11.79
C TRP A 310 6.21 -32.18 12.42
N ILE A 311 7.09 -31.93 13.41
CA ILE A 311 7.72 -33.00 14.18
C ILE A 311 6.66 -33.85 14.89
N PHE A 312 5.67 -33.21 15.51
CA PHE A 312 4.55 -33.90 16.14
C PHE A 312 3.74 -34.73 15.13
N ILE A 313 3.42 -34.17 13.96
CA ILE A 313 2.70 -34.88 12.89
C ILE A 313 3.48 -36.11 12.43
N ILE A 314 4.79 -35.98 12.22
CA ILE A 314 5.65 -37.11 11.80
C ILE A 314 5.63 -38.21 12.86
N ILE A 315 5.81 -37.87 14.14
CA ILE A 315 5.77 -38.84 15.25
C ILE A 315 4.41 -39.54 15.30
N LEU A 316 3.31 -38.79 15.16
CA LEU A 316 1.96 -39.33 15.20
C LEU A 316 1.68 -40.29 14.04
N VAL A 317 2.07 -39.93 12.82
CA VAL A 317 1.86 -40.76 11.62
C VAL A 317 2.73 -42.01 11.65
N CYS A 318 4.00 -41.88 12.00
CA CYS A 318 4.91 -43.03 12.13
C CYS A 318 4.46 -43.97 13.28
N GLY A 319 4.09 -43.41 14.43
CA GLY A 319 3.61 -44.16 15.58
C GLY A 319 2.29 -44.90 15.30
N ALA A 320 1.31 -44.23 14.70
CA ALA A 320 0.04 -44.83 14.30
C ALA A 320 0.26 -45.97 13.29
N THR A 321 1.14 -45.76 12.30
CA THR A 321 1.48 -46.78 11.30
C THR A 321 2.13 -48.00 11.94
N ALA A 322 3.13 -47.80 12.80
CA ALA A 322 3.80 -48.87 13.52
C ALA A 322 2.82 -49.65 14.41
N TYR A 323 1.95 -48.95 15.14
CA TYR A 323 0.90 -49.54 15.98
C TYR A 323 -0.08 -50.40 15.17
N LEU A 324 -0.58 -49.87 14.05
CA LEU A 324 -1.52 -50.58 13.18
C LEU A 324 -0.89 -51.83 12.56
N LEU A 325 0.35 -51.73 12.07
CA LEU A 325 1.06 -52.87 11.46
C LEU A 325 1.39 -53.96 12.48
N THR A 326 2.04 -53.58 13.59
CA THR A 326 2.44 -54.54 14.63
C THR A 326 1.24 -55.16 15.34
N GLY A 327 0.23 -54.36 15.68
CA GLY A 327 -1.01 -54.86 16.29
C GLY A 327 -1.82 -55.74 15.34
N SER A 328 -1.85 -55.42 14.04
CA SER A 328 -2.51 -56.28 13.04
C SER A 328 -1.79 -57.60 12.86
N LEU A 329 -0.46 -57.59 12.81
CA LEU A 329 0.35 -58.80 12.71
C LEU A 329 0.19 -59.68 13.95
N PHE A 330 0.19 -59.08 15.15
CA PHE A 330 -0.04 -59.80 16.41
C PHE A 330 -1.43 -60.43 16.45
N ASN A 331 -2.48 -59.70 16.08
CA ASN A 331 -3.84 -60.24 16.04
C ASN A 331 -4.01 -61.37 15.01
N PHE A 332 -3.28 -61.30 13.89
CA PHE A 332 -3.29 -62.34 12.87
C PHE A 332 -2.56 -63.61 13.34
N LEU A 333 -1.34 -63.46 13.88
CA LEU A 333 -0.49 -64.60 14.26
C LEU A 333 -0.93 -65.24 15.58
N ASN A 334 -1.25 -64.45 16.60
CA ASN A 334 -1.50 -64.96 17.95
C ASN A 334 -2.98 -65.19 18.23
N ASN A 335 -3.85 -64.34 17.70
CA ASN A 335 -5.29 -64.38 18.00
C ASN A 335 -6.13 -65.01 16.86
N GLY A 336 -5.50 -65.40 15.75
CA GLY A 336 -6.18 -66.03 14.61
C GLY A 336 -7.22 -65.15 13.92
N LYS A 337 -7.22 -63.84 14.18
CA LYS A 337 -8.18 -62.90 13.58
C LYS A 337 -7.88 -62.74 12.09
N ARG A 338 -8.90 -62.42 11.29
CA ARG A 338 -8.79 -62.27 9.83
C ARG A 338 -9.53 -61.02 9.35
N GLY A 339 -9.14 -60.55 8.17
CA GLY A 339 -9.74 -59.38 7.53
C GLY A 339 -9.61 -58.12 8.38
N THR A 340 -10.69 -57.34 8.50
CA THR A 340 -10.69 -56.08 9.27
C THR A 340 -10.56 -56.27 10.77
N ASP A 341 -10.79 -57.48 11.28
CA ASP A 341 -10.70 -57.76 12.72
C ASP A 341 -9.26 -57.91 13.20
N CYS A 342 -8.29 -57.94 12.27
CA CYS A 342 -6.88 -57.84 12.61
C CYS A 342 -6.54 -56.46 13.19
N ILE A 343 -7.24 -55.40 12.79
CA ILE A 343 -6.90 -54.02 13.17
C ILE A 343 -7.06 -53.86 14.69
N PRO A 344 -5.99 -53.43 15.41
CA PRO A 344 -6.06 -53.24 16.85
C PRO A 344 -6.99 -52.07 17.19
N ASN A 345 -7.86 -52.22 18.19
CA ASN A 345 -8.87 -51.23 18.58
C ASN A 345 -9.74 -50.75 17.40
N LYS A 346 -10.13 -51.68 16.52
CA LYS A 346 -10.95 -51.41 15.33
C LYS A 346 -12.13 -50.47 15.60
N ASP A 347 -12.84 -50.65 16.71
CA ASP A 347 -13.99 -49.82 17.06
C ASP A 347 -13.57 -48.37 17.32
N SER A 348 -12.45 -48.13 18.01
CA SER A 348 -11.94 -46.77 18.19
C SER A 348 -11.59 -46.09 16.86
N TRP A 349 -10.98 -46.83 15.92
CA TRP A 349 -10.62 -46.30 14.61
C TRP A 349 -11.83 -46.05 13.70
N SER A 350 -12.89 -46.87 13.81
CA SER A 350 -14.10 -46.65 13.03
C SER A 350 -14.86 -45.41 13.47
N HIS A 351 -14.83 -45.06 14.76
CA HIS A 351 -15.47 -43.86 15.28
C HIS A 351 -14.56 -42.61 15.23
N PHE A 352 -13.27 -42.77 14.93
CA PHE A 352 -12.34 -41.64 14.83
C PHE A 352 -12.78 -40.61 13.77
N GLY A 353 -13.33 -41.07 12.64
CA GLY A 353 -13.87 -40.17 11.61
C GLY A 353 -15.02 -39.30 12.09
N GLU A 354 -15.87 -39.82 12.98
CA GLU A 354 -16.98 -39.06 13.58
C GLU A 354 -16.44 -37.97 14.52
N LEU A 355 -15.40 -38.29 15.31
CA LEU A 355 -14.74 -37.32 16.18
C LEU A 355 -14.09 -36.17 15.39
N VAL A 356 -13.44 -36.47 14.25
CA VAL A 356 -12.87 -35.44 13.38
C VAL A 356 -13.97 -34.57 12.79
N GLN A 357 -15.06 -35.16 12.33
CA GLN A 357 -16.20 -34.43 11.80
C GLN A 357 -16.81 -33.48 12.85
N ASP A 358 -16.93 -33.93 14.09
CA ASP A 358 -17.44 -33.11 15.18
C ASP A 358 -16.46 -31.99 15.58
N GLY A 359 -15.15 -32.25 15.53
CA GLY A 359 -14.13 -31.21 15.65
C GLY A 359 -14.23 -30.13 14.58
N ILE A 360 -14.42 -30.51 13.32
CA ILE A 360 -14.61 -29.56 12.20
C ILE A 360 -15.89 -28.74 12.40
N LYS A 361 -17.00 -29.37 12.79
CA LYS A 361 -18.26 -28.66 13.09
C LYS A 361 -18.07 -27.67 14.24
N PHE A 362 -17.33 -28.05 15.28
CA PHE A 362 -17.01 -27.19 16.41
C PHE A 362 -16.20 -25.95 15.97
N ILE A 363 -15.14 -26.15 15.16
CA ILE A 363 -14.33 -25.06 14.62
C ILE A 363 -15.16 -24.14 13.73
N LYS A 364 -15.93 -24.70 12.78
CA LYS A 364 -16.84 -23.93 11.92
C LYS A 364 -17.86 -23.13 12.73
N GLY A 365 -18.42 -23.73 13.78
CA GLY A 365 -19.32 -23.05 14.72
C GLY A 365 -18.64 -21.84 15.37
N LYS A 366 -17.42 -22.00 15.89
CA LYS A 366 -16.69 -20.88 16.49
C LYS A 366 -16.40 -19.76 15.49
N ILE A 367 -15.89 -20.07 14.30
CA ILE A 367 -15.58 -19.08 13.26
C ILE A 367 -16.86 -18.32 12.84
N ALA A 368 -17.97 -19.03 12.64
CA ALA A 368 -19.25 -18.41 12.26
C ALA A 368 -19.84 -17.51 13.36
N TYR A 369 -19.66 -17.84 14.64
CA TYR A 369 -20.12 -17.00 15.75
C TYR A 369 -19.25 -15.74 15.93
N THR A 370 -17.95 -15.80 15.65
CA THR A 370 -17.06 -14.62 15.70
C THR A 370 -17.33 -13.63 14.57
N ALA A 371 -17.79 -14.10 13.41
CA ALA A 371 -18.21 -13.25 12.29
C ALA A 371 -19.54 -12.50 12.55
N ILE A 372 -20.37 -12.97 13.47
CA ILE A 372 -21.64 -12.31 13.83
C ILE A 372 -21.44 -11.26 14.94
N SER A 373 -20.46 -11.46 15.85
CA SER A 373 -20.18 -10.51 16.94
C SER A 373 -19.39 -9.26 16.53
N THR A 374 -18.96 -9.16 15.26
CA THR A 374 -18.28 -7.96 14.71
C THR A 374 -19.24 -7.03 13.96
N SER A 375 -20.53 -7.34 13.86
CA SER A 375 -21.56 -6.35 13.47
C SER A 375 -21.97 -5.51 14.69
N TYR A 376 -21.05 -4.68 15.18
CA TYR A 376 -21.44 -3.59 16.07
C TYR A 376 -22.14 -2.51 15.25
N SER A 377 -23.38 -2.29 15.65
CA SER A 377 -24.28 -1.21 15.28
C SER A 377 -23.60 0.14 15.14
N SER A 378 -23.83 0.78 13.99
CA SER A 378 -23.94 2.23 13.88
C SER A 378 -24.98 2.73 14.88
N ILE A 379 -24.53 3.42 15.92
CA ILE A 379 -25.31 4.36 16.73
C ILE A 379 -24.45 5.63 16.87
N GLU A 380 -24.53 6.48 15.85
CA GLU A 380 -24.89 7.92 15.87
C GLU A 380 -24.63 8.53 14.49
#